data_AF-A0A4Q2CZ71-F1
#
_entry.id   AF-A0A4Q2CZ71-F1
#
_cell.length_a   1.000
_cell.length_b   1.000
_cell.length_c   1.000
_cell.angle_alpha   90.00
_cell.angle_beta   90.00
_cell.angle_gamma   90.00
#
_symmetry.space_group_name_H-M   'P 1'
#
loop_
_entity.id
_entity.type
_entity.pdbx_description
1 polymer ?
#
loop_
_entity_poly.entity_id
_entity_poly.type
_entity_poly.pdbx_seq_one_letter_code
_entity_poly.pdbx_strand_id
1 'polypeptide(L)'
;MVDIPPGIIYLAQRLPKLAAPPILTYLAYLLAESHLDIELPTWLLRSALALSLPVAFTVKVQWQILKTKWEAARHGAVLPPLLPDPLPGGLGFILAFMKGAQVEYPGDKVSQKFQELGNTFNARVFFANRAVLATQFEDFEKGPEQRRWLAPLLGTGVFAADGELWKFHRAMTRPFFTKDRISHFDVFDRHGEDAINQMKTRFKAGIPVDFQDVIARFTLDAATEFLLGNSVRSLSEGLPYPFNYAGDRTTLTNTSERLATQFVKSFT
;
A
#
# COMPACT_ATOMS: atom_id res chain seq x y z
N MET A 1 -6.87 -2.57 30.03
CA MET A 1 -7.80 -3.12 29.03
C MET A 1 -6.97 -3.99 28.10
N VAL A 2 -7.35 -5.24 27.87
CA VAL A 2 -6.55 -6.16 27.03
C VAL A 2 -6.73 -5.72 25.58
N ASP A 3 -5.70 -5.12 24.99
CA ASP A 3 -5.71 -4.72 23.58
C ASP A 3 -5.70 -5.98 22.72
N ILE A 4 -6.86 -6.26 22.10
CA ILE A 4 -7.00 -7.39 21.18
C ILE A 4 -6.17 -7.08 19.93
N PRO A 5 -5.31 -8.02 19.48
CA PRO A 5 -4.53 -7.83 18.26
C PRO A 5 -5.42 -7.45 17.06
N PRO A 6 -5.02 -6.45 16.25
CA PRO A 6 -5.83 -5.93 15.15
C PRO A 6 -6.16 -6.99 14.09
N GLY A 7 -5.34 -8.04 13.98
CA GLY A 7 -5.61 -9.19 13.11
C GLY A 7 -6.85 -9.98 13.52
N ILE A 8 -7.08 -10.18 14.82
CA ILE A 8 -8.25 -10.92 15.33
C ILE A 8 -9.52 -10.11 15.07
N ILE A 9 -9.48 -8.80 15.33
CA ILE A 9 -10.59 -7.88 15.03
C ILE A 9 -10.91 -7.89 13.53
N TYR A 10 -9.88 -7.87 12.68
CA TYR A 10 -10.06 -7.95 11.23
C TYR A 10 -10.73 -9.25 10.78
N LEU A 11 -10.25 -10.39 11.29
CA LEU A 11 -10.82 -11.68 10.99
C LEU A 11 -12.26 -11.76 11.47
N ALA A 12 -12.56 -11.34 12.70
CA ALA A 12 -13.91 -11.32 13.25
C ALA A 12 -14.89 -10.46 12.43
N GLN A 13 -14.44 -9.29 11.93
CA GLN A 13 -15.26 -8.42 11.07
C GLN A 13 -15.53 -9.01 9.68
N ARG A 14 -14.60 -9.82 9.15
CA ARG A 14 -14.72 -10.43 7.82
C ARG A 14 -15.33 -11.83 7.86
N LEU A 15 -15.32 -12.49 9.02
CA LEU A 15 -15.83 -13.85 9.23
C LEU A 15 -17.29 -14.02 8.77
N PRO A 16 -18.25 -13.11 9.06
CA PRO A 16 -19.62 -13.26 8.57
C PRO A 16 -19.71 -13.27 7.04
N LYS A 17 -18.87 -12.47 6.36
CA LYS A 17 -18.85 -12.40 4.90
C LYS A 17 -18.22 -13.64 4.25
N LEU A 18 -17.28 -14.28 4.95
CA LEU A 18 -16.63 -15.52 4.54
C LEU A 18 -17.48 -16.75 4.87
N ALA A 19 -18.19 -16.74 6.00
CA ALA A 19 -19.01 -17.86 6.45
C ALA A 19 -20.42 -17.88 5.81
N ALA A 20 -20.93 -16.73 5.35
CA ALA A 20 -22.27 -16.65 4.77
C ALA A 20 -22.49 -17.57 3.55
N PRO A 21 -21.61 -17.63 2.54
CA PRO A 21 -21.86 -18.52 1.39
C PRO A 21 -21.90 -20.01 1.76
N PRO A 22 -20.95 -20.56 2.55
CA PRO A 22 -21.03 -21.95 3.03
C PRO A 22 -22.29 -22.23 3.85
N ILE A 23 -22.68 -21.31 4.76
CA ILE A 23 -23.88 -21.46 5.59
C ILE A 23 -25.14 -21.49 4.72
N LEU A 24 -25.24 -20.59 3.74
CA LEU A 24 -26.37 -20.56 2.81
C LEU A 24 -26.46 -21.82 1.97
N THR A 25 -25.33 -22.37 1.50
CA THR A 25 -25.33 -23.64 0.77
C THR A 25 -25.75 -24.82 1.65
N TYR A 26 -25.37 -24.82 2.93
CA TYR A 26 -25.78 -25.86 3.89
C TYR A 26 -27.27 -25.75 4.25
N LEU A 27 -27.78 -24.53 4.45
CA LEU A 27 -29.21 -24.30 4.68
C LEU A 27 -30.05 -24.69 3.46
N ALA A 28 -29.57 -24.40 2.25
CA ALA A 28 -30.23 -24.84 1.01
C ALA A 28 -30.27 -26.37 0.89
N TYR A 29 -29.20 -27.06 1.31
CA TYR A 29 -29.17 -28.52 1.39
C TYR A 29 -30.21 -29.07 2.38
N LEU A 30 -30.29 -28.52 3.59
CA LEU A 30 -31.28 -28.93 4.61
C LEU A 30 -32.73 -28.67 4.17
N LEU A 31 -32.97 -27.56 3.46
CA LEU A 31 -34.28 -27.27 2.87
C LEU A 31 -34.64 -28.25 1.75
N ALA A 32 -33.68 -28.63 0.91
CA ALA A 32 -33.90 -29.63 -0.14
C ALA A 32 -34.21 -31.02 0.45
N GLU A 33 -33.52 -31.42 1.51
CA GLU A 33 -33.74 -32.71 2.19
C GLU A 33 -35.12 -32.74 2.90
N SER A 34 -35.55 -31.62 3.50
CA SER A 34 -36.82 -31.56 4.25
C SER A 34 -38.08 -31.32 3.42
N HIS A 35 -37.97 -30.67 2.25
CA HIS A 35 -39.14 -30.32 1.43
C HIS A 35 -39.25 -31.09 0.11
N LEU A 36 -38.17 -31.75 -0.36
CA LEU A 36 -38.15 -32.44 -1.65
C LEU A 36 -37.93 -33.96 -1.54
N ASP A 37 -37.71 -34.52 -0.34
CA ASP A 37 -37.42 -35.96 -0.11
C ASP A 37 -36.29 -36.50 -1.02
N ILE A 38 -35.33 -35.65 -1.39
CA ILE A 38 -34.18 -36.04 -2.22
C ILE A 38 -33.01 -36.38 -1.29
N GLU A 39 -32.63 -37.66 -1.23
CA GLU A 39 -31.39 -38.10 -0.58
C GLU A 39 -30.17 -37.64 -1.40
N LEU A 40 -29.65 -36.46 -1.10
CA LEU A 40 -28.46 -35.93 -1.76
C LEU A 40 -27.20 -36.61 -1.19
N PRO A 41 -26.31 -37.13 -2.04
CA PRO A 41 -25.13 -37.84 -1.56
C PRO A 41 -24.11 -36.88 -0.90
N THR A 42 -23.45 -37.34 0.15
CA THR A 42 -22.54 -36.51 0.98
C THR A 42 -21.34 -35.92 0.22
N TRP A 43 -20.91 -36.54 -0.88
CA TRP A 43 -19.85 -36.00 -1.73
C TRP A 43 -20.30 -34.71 -2.44
N LEU A 44 -21.59 -34.59 -2.78
CA LEU A 44 -22.17 -33.42 -3.44
C LEU A 44 -22.23 -32.22 -2.49
N LEU A 45 -22.54 -32.47 -1.21
CA LEU A 45 -22.50 -31.43 -0.18
C LEU A 45 -21.06 -30.90 0.02
N ARG A 46 -20.07 -31.80 0.09
CA ARG A 46 -18.66 -31.42 0.27
C ARG A 46 -18.13 -30.62 -0.92
N SER A 47 -18.47 -31.00 -2.15
CA SER A 47 -18.09 -30.25 -3.35
C SER A 47 -18.82 -28.90 -3.44
N ALA A 48 -20.11 -28.85 -3.10
CA ALA A 48 -20.89 -27.61 -3.05
C ALA A 48 -20.35 -26.62 -2.01
N LEU A 49 -19.98 -27.10 -0.81
CA LEU A 49 -19.35 -26.28 0.22
C LEU A 49 -17.99 -25.73 -0.24
N ALA A 50 -17.15 -26.56 -0.86
CA ALA A 50 -15.86 -26.14 -1.39
C ALA A 50 -15.99 -25.08 -2.51
N LEU A 51 -17.00 -25.21 -3.37
CA LEU A 51 -17.27 -24.29 -4.48
C LEU A 51 -18.06 -23.04 -4.08
N SER A 52 -18.73 -23.04 -2.91
CA SER A 52 -19.58 -21.93 -2.44
C SER A 52 -18.87 -20.58 -2.44
N LEU A 53 -17.61 -20.55 -1.99
CA LEU A 53 -16.79 -19.35 -1.89
C LEU A 53 -16.34 -18.82 -3.27
N PRO A 54 -15.71 -19.63 -4.15
CA PRO A 54 -15.42 -19.23 -5.52
C PRO A 54 -16.66 -18.75 -6.28
N VAL A 55 -17.79 -19.45 -6.16
CA VAL A 55 -19.04 -19.09 -6.85
C VAL A 55 -19.61 -17.77 -6.32
N ALA A 56 -19.69 -17.59 -4.99
CA ALA A 56 -20.15 -16.33 -4.42
C ALA A 56 -19.26 -15.16 -4.83
N PHE A 57 -17.94 -15.39 -4.92
CA PHE A 57 -17.00 -14.40 -5.42
C PHE A 57 -17.24 -14.05 -6.89
N THR A 58 -17.38 -15.04 -7.78
CA THR A 58 -17.64 -14.79 -9.21
C THR A 58 -18.98 -14.09 -9.42
N VAL A 59 -20.04 -14.52 -8.73
CA VAL A 59 -21.36 -13.86 -8.77
C VAL A 59 -21.26 -12.41 -8.33
N LYS A 60 -20.57 -12.13 -7.22
CA LYS A 60 -20.36 -10.77 -6.74
C LYS A 60 -19.61 -9.90 -7.76
N VAL A 61 -18.56 -10.45 -8.37
CA VAL A 61 -17.81 -9.76 -9.44
C VAL A 61 -18.72 -9.44 -10.61
N GLN A 62 -19.47 -10.42 -11.12
CA GLN A 62 -20.37 -10.21 -12.26
C GLN A 62 -21.48 -9.22 -11.93
N TRP A 63 -22.05 -9.28 -10.72
CA TRP A 63 -23.03 -8.33 -10.24
C TRP A 63 -22.49 -6.90 -10.24
N GLN A 64 -21.26 -6.69 -9.74
CA GLN A 64 -20.62 -5.37 -9.77
C GLN A 64 -20.41 -4.85 -11.19
N ILE A 65 -20.00 -5.72 -12.13
CA ILE A 65 -19.83 -5.34 -13.54
C ILE A 65 -21.16 -4.91 -14.16
N LEU A 66 -22.22 -5.67 -13.93
CA LEU A 66 -23.56 -5.36 -14.43
C LEU A 66 -24.07 -4.05 -13.82
N LYS A 67 -23.93 -3.89 -12.50
CA LYS A 67 -24.30 -2.67 -11.79
C LYS A 67 -23.57 -1.45 -12.35
N THR A 68 -22.25 -1.53 -12.54
CA THR A 68 -21.46 -0.42 -13.11
C THR A 68 -21.87 -0.11 -14.55
N LYS A 69 -22.18 -1.13 -15.37
CA LYS A 69 -22.71 -0.92 -16.73
C LYS A 69 -24.07 -0.22 -16.71
N TRP A 70 -24.96 -0.62 -15.80
CA TRP A 70 -26.28 0.00 -15.64
C TRP A 70 -26.18 1.44 -15.15
N GLU A 71 -25.32 1.72 -14.18
CA GLU A 71 -25.06 3.07 -13.68
C GLU A 71 -24.44 3.96 -14.78
N ALA A 72 -23.45 3.46 -15.52
CA ALA A 72 -22.86 4.18 -16.64
C ALA A 72 -23.90 4.52 -17.71
N ALA A 73 -24.77 3.56 -18.07
CA ALA A 73 -25.86 3.80 -19.04
C ALA A 73 -26.86 4.85 -18.54
N ARG A 74 -27.18 4.86 -17.24
CA ARG A 74 -28.06 5.88 -16.63
C ARG A 74 -27.46 7.28 -16.68
N HIS A 75 -26.14 7.39 -16.57
CA HIS A 75 -25.42 8.66 -16.62
C HIS A 75 -24.94 9.04 -18.03
N GLY A 76 -25.28 8.25 -19.06
CA GLY A 76 -24.80 8.48 -20.43
C GLY A 76 -23.27 8.37 -20.57
N ALA A 77 -22.59 7.72 -19.63
CA ALA A 77 -21.15 7.62 -19.57
C ALA A 77 -20.63 6.44 -20.41
N VAL A 78 -19.53 6.66 -21.14
CA VAL A 78 -18.81 5.60 -21.85
C VAL A 78 -17.80 4.97 -20.90
N LEU A 79 -17.89 3.66 -20.72
CA LEU A 79 -16.93 2.93 -19.89
C LEU A 79 -15.58 2.80 -20.62
N PRO A 80 -14.45 2.95 -19.91
CA PRO A 80 -13.14 2.72 -20.50
C PRO A 80 -12.95 1.24 -20.88
N PRO A 81 -12.04 0.93 -21.82
CA PRO A 81 -11.71 -0.45 -22.16
C PRO A 81 -11.24 -1.19 -20.90
N LEU A 82 -11.79 -2.38 -20.73
CA LEU A 82 -11.43 -3.26 -19.64
C LEU A 82 -10.20 -4.08 -20.03
N LEU A 83 -9.21 -4.16 -19.14
CA LEU A 83 -8.09 -5.08 -19.33
C LEU A 83 -8.61 -6.53 -19.36
N PRO A 84 -8.37 -7.29 -20.45
CA PRO A 84 -8.81 -8.68 -20.52
C PRO A 84 -8.09 -9.51 -19.45
N ASP A 85 -8.87 -10.21 -18.61
CA ASP A 85 -8.35 -11.07 -17.55
C ASP A 85 -9.01 -12.46 -17.66
N PRO A 86 -8.21 -13.55 -17.66
CA PRO A 86 -8.74 -14.92 -17.66
C PRO A 86 -9.49 -15.30 -16.38
N LEU A 87 -9.25 -14.60 -15.26
CA LEU A 87 -9.87 -14.91 -13.97
C LEU A 87 -10.85 -13.82 -13.53
N PRO A 88 -11.92 -14.19 -12.79
CA PRO A 88 -12.86 -13.23 -12.24
C PRO A 88 -12.17 -12.27 -11.27
N GLY A 89 -12.52 -10.99 -11.36
CA GLY A 89 -12.13 -9.98 -10.37
C GLY A 89 -10.69 -9.46 -10.49
N GLY A 90 -10.02 -9.64 -11.63
CA GLY A 90 -8.67 -9.09 -11.83
C GLY A 90 -7.53 -9.95 -11.28
N LEU A 91 -7.84 -11.18 -10.84
CA LEU A 91 -6.87 -12.06 -10.20
C LEU A 91 -5.79 -12.57 -11.16
N GLY A 92 -6.12 -12.79 -12.43
CA GLY A 92 -5.15 -13.27 -13.41
C GLY A 92 -4.13 -12.19 -13.71
N PHE A 93 -4.56 -10.93 -13.81
CA PHE A 93 -3.67 -9.78 -13.89
C PHE A 93 -2.77 -9.67 -12.66
N ILE A 94 -3.31 -9.78 -11.45
CA ILE A 94 -2.51 -9.70 -10.21
C ILE A 94 -1.45 -10.81 -10.18
N LEU A 95 -1.81 -12.04 -10.52
CA LEU A 95 -0.87 -13.16 -10.56
C LEU A 95 0.20 -12.99 -11.64
N ALA A 96 -0.19 -12.54 -12.84
CA ALA A 96 0.75 -12.25 -13.92
C ALA A 96 1.68 -11.08 -13.57
N PHE A 97 1.16 -10.07 -12.88
CA PHE A 97 1.91 -8.94 -12.38
C PHE A 97 2.92 -9.36 -11.30
N MET A 98 2.50 -10.17 -10.32
CA MET A 98 3.39 -10.70 -9.28
C MET A 98 4.51 -11.58 -9.85
N LYS A 99 4.19 -12.47 -10.81
CA LYS A 99 5.18 -13.31 -11.48
C LYS A 99 6.13 -12.47 -12.34
N GLY A 100 5.58 -11.46 -13.04
CA GLY A 100 6.35 -10.54 -13.87
C GLY A 100 7.30 -9.68 -13.06
N ALA A 101 6.86 -9.16 -11.90
CA ALA A 101 7.66 -8.27 -11.06
C ALA A 101 8.96 -8.91 -10.50
N GLN A 102 9.07 -10.25 -10.52
CA GLN A 102 10.28 -10.95 -10.10
C GLN A 102 11.35 -11.02 -11.22
N VAL A 103 10.95 -10.84 -12.48
CA VAL A 103 11.82 -11.08 -13.65
C VAL A 103 11.96 -9.84 -14.53
N GLU A 104 10.91 -9.03 -14.62
CA GLU A 104 10.78 -7.89 -15.52
C GLU A 104 10.38 -6.64 -14.73
N TYR A 105 10.72 -5.47 -15.27
CA TYR A 105 10.36 -4.21 -14.64
C TYR A 105 8.84 -4.00 -14.69
N PRO A 106 8.16 -3.72 -13.56
CA PRO A 106 6.70 -3.57 -13.55
C PRO A 106 6.19 -2.46 -14.48
N GLY A 107 6.99 -1.41 -14.69
CA GLY A 107 6.65 -0.29 -15.55
C GLY A 107 6.52 -0.66 -17.03
N ASP A 108 7.27 -1.65 -17.50
CA ASP A 108 7.29 -2.03 -18.93
C ASP A 108 5.96 -2.66 -19.35
N LYS A 109 5.40 -3.53 -18.50
CA LYS A 109 4.08 -4.14 -18.75
C LYS A 109 2.97 -3.10 -18.75
N VAL A 110 3.04 -2.14 -17.84
CA VAL A 110 2.06 -1.05 -17.76
C VAL A 110 2.17 -0.17 -19.01
N SER A 111 3.38 0.18 -19.43
CA SER A 111 3.65 0.96 -20.65
C SER A 111 3.15 0.24 -21.91
N GLN A 112 3.40 -1.07 -22.04
CA GLN A 112 2.88 -1.87 -23.15
C GLN A 112 1.35 -1.86 -23.18
N LYS A 113 0.67 -1.96 -22.03
CA LYS A 113 -0.80 -1.87 -21.97
C LYS A 113 -1.34 -0.49 -22.29
N PHE A 114 -0.62 0.58 -21.97
CA PHE A 114 -0.96 1.93 -22.45
C PHE A 114 -0.89 2.04 -23.98
N GLN A 115 0.08 1.37 -24.62
CA GLN A 115 0.17 1.34 -26.09
C GLN A 115 -0.96 0.50 -26.73
N GLU A 116 -1.35 -0.61 -26.12
CA GLU A 116 -2.40 -1.50 -26.64
C GLU A 116 -3.82 -0.96 -26.44
N LEU A 117 -4.13 -0.41 -25.25
CA LEU A 117 -5.49 -0.03 -24.84
C LEU A 117 -5.72 1.49 -24.78
N GLY A 118 -4.68 2.27 -25.05
CA GLY A 118 -4.69 3.72 -24.95
C GLY A 118 -4.49 4.25 -23.53
N ASN A 119 -4.63 5.57 -23.38
CA ASN A 119 -4.30 6.31 -22.14
C ASN A 119 -5.29 6.10 -20.99
N THR A 120 -6.41 5.40 -21.21
CA THR A 120 -7.42 5.19 -20.18
C THR A 120 -7.97 3.78 -20.31
N PHE A 121 -7.66 2.94 -19.32
CA PHE A 121 -8.18 1.59 -19.24
C PHE A 121 -8.52 1.27 -17.78
N ASN A 122 -9.45 0.34 -17.59
CA ASN A 122 -9.79 -0.17 -16.28
C ASN A 122 -9.02 -1.46 -16.02
N ALA A 123 -8.03 -1.41 -15.13
CA ALA A 123 -7.45 -2.58 -14.51
C ALA A 123 -8.19 -2.85 -13.20
N ARG A 124 -8.91 -3.97 -13.11
CA ARG A 124 -9.67 -4.37 -11.92
C ARG A 124 -8.74 -4.85 -10.81
N VAL A 125 -7.87 -3.97 -10.30
CA VAL A 125 -7.00 -4.26 -9.18
C VAL A 125 -7.81 -4.02 -7.91
N PHE A 126 -8.24 -5.11 -7.25
CA PHE A 126 -8.98 -5.06 -5.98
C PHE A 126 -10.20 -4.11 -5.98
N PHE A 127 -10.94 -4.05 -7.08
CA PHE A 127 -12.22 -3.33 -7.17
C PHE A 127 -12.15 -1.80 -7.02
N ALA A 128 -10.98 -1.18 -7.21
CA ALA A 128 -10.83 0.28 -7.11
C ALA A 128 -10.56 0.91 -8.49
N ASN A 129 -11.47 1.79 -8.94
CA ASN A 129 -11.24 2.65 -10.09
C ASN A 129 -10.59 3.94 -9.59
N ARG A 130 -9.42 4.30 -10.11
CA ARG A 130 -8.74 5.55 -9.76
C ARG A 130 -8.79 6.50 -10.97
N ALA A 131 -9.65 7.51 -10.90
CA ALA A 131 -9.55 8.68 -11.77
C ALA A 131 -8.78 9.78 -11.02
N VAL A 132 -7.92 10.50 -11.74
CA VAL A 132 -6.76 11.19 -11.17
C VAL A 132 -7.13 12.56 -10.57
N LEU A 133 -6.99 12.63 -9.24
CA LEU A 133 -6.53 13.67 -8.28
C LEU A 133 -6.23 15.14 -8.70
N ALA A 134 -6.28 15.55 -9.96
CA ALA A 134 -5.85 16.88 -10.39
C ALA A 134 -6.99 17.92 -10.47
N THR A 135 -8.13 17.56 -11.04
CA THR A 135 -9.24 18.51 -11.32
C THR A 135 -10.50 18.28 -10.49
N GLN A 136 -10.72 17.04 -10.03
CA GLN A 136 -11.95 16.61 -9.35
C GLN A 136 -11.66 16.02 -7.97
N PHE A 137 -10.80 16.67 -7.18
CA PHE A 137 -10.41 16.15 -5.86
C PHE A 137 -11.62 15.96 -4.92
N GLU A 138 -12.66 16.79 -5.05
CA GLU A 138 -13.90 16.66 -4.26
C GLU A 138 -14.73 15.42 -4.65
N ASP A 139 -14.61 14.95 -5.89
CA ASP A 139 -15.33 13.77 -6.38
C ASP A 139 -14.55 12.47 -6.11
N PHE A 140 -13.26 12.55 -5.78
CA PHE A 140 -12.36 11.41 -5.61
C PHE A 140 -11.69 11.41 -4.23
N GLU A 141 -12.40 10.89 -3.24
CA GLU A 141 -11.83 10.59 -1.93
C GLU A 141 -10.81 9.45 -1.99
N LYS A 142 -9.83 9.46 -1.08
CA LYS A 142 -8.89 8.34 -0.87
C LYS A 142 -9.63 7.10 -0.39
N GLY A 143 -10.66 7.32 0.43
CA GLY A 143 -11.59 6.29 0.87
C GLY A 143 -11.12 5.51 2.10
N PRO A 144 -12.00 4.62 2.61
CA PRO A 144 -11.82 3.97 3.91
C PRO A 144 -10.65 2.98 3.95
N GLU A 145 -10.32 2.33 2.83
CA GLU A 145 -9.22 1.36 2.79
C GLU A 145 -7.85 2.05 2.92
N GLN A 146 -7.64 3.18 2.23
CA GLN A 146 -6.41 3.96 2.38
C GLN A 146 -6.27 4.51 3.80
N ARG A 147 -7.37 5.04 4.38
CA ARG A 147 -7.40 5.48 5.78
C ARG A 147 -7.04 4.33 6.73
N ARG A 148 -7.61 3.15 6.51
CA ARG A 148 -7.34 1.96 7.34
C ARG A 148 -5.87 1.57 7.34
N TRP A 149 -5.18 1.66 6.21
CA TRP A 149 -3.79 1.20 6.10
C TRP A 149 -2.79 2.26 6.57
N LEU A 150 -3.12 3.55 6.42
CA LEU A 150 -2.24 4.66 6.80
C LEU A 150 -2.46 5.18 8.22
N ALA A 151 -3.68 5.10 8.77
CA ALA A 151 -4.00 5.64 10.08
C ALA A 151 -3.18 5.06 11.25
N PRO A 152 -2.80 3.77 11.28
CA PRO A 152 -1.98 3.23 12.37
C PRO A 152 -0.58 3.88 12.46
N LEU A 153 -0.02 4.31 11.33
CA LEU A 153 1.32 4.91 11.27
C LEU A 153 1.27 6.43 11.31
N LEU A 154 0.38 7.04 10.54
CA LEU A 154 0.34 8.49 10.30
C LEU A 154 -0.81 9.20 11.03
N GLY A 155 -1.63 8.44 11.76
CA GLY A 155 -2.83 8.96 12.41
C GLY A 155 -3.88 9.45 11.42
N THR A 156 -4.82 10.24 11.93
CA THR A 156 -5.81 10.93 11.09
C THR A 156 -5.24 12.30 10.71
N GLY A 157 -4.74 12.42 9.48
CA GLY A 157 -4.12 13.64 8.97
C GLY A 157 -4.17 13.73 7.45
N VAL A 158 -3.31 14.55 6.83
CA VAL A 158 -3.33 14.84 5.38
C VAL A 158 -3.31 13.57 4.49
N PHE A 159 -2.70 12.49 4.95
CA PHE A 159 -2.60 11.23 4.20
C PHE A 159 -3.79 10.27 4.39
N ALA A 160 -4.53 10.40 5.49
CA ALA A 160 -5.60 9.46 5.88
C ALA A 160 -6.99 10.11 6.01
N ALA A 161 -7.09 11.44 5.93
CA ALA A 161 -8.34 12.19 5.94
C ALA A 161 -8.82 12.50 4.51
N ASP A 162 -10.12 12.75 4.37
CA ASP A 162 -10.80 13.19 3.15
C ASP A 162 -11.68 14.43 3.46
N GLY A 163 -12.17 15.10 2.42
CA GLY A 163 -13.08 16.25 2.52
C GLY A 163 -12.52 17.44 3.32
N GLU A 164 -13.37 18.07 4.13
CA GLU A 164 -13.03 19.28 4.91
C GLU A 164 -11.92 19.04 5.94
N LEU A 165 -11.86 17.84 6.56
CA LEU A 165 -10.79 17.51 7.50
C LEU A 165 -9.43 17.49 6.80
N TRP A 166 -9.37 16.95 5.58
CA TRP A 166 -8.17 17.02 4.75
C TRP A 166 -7.81 18.46 4.39
N LYS A 167 -8.79 19.28 3.99
CA LYS A 167 -8.58 20.71 3.66
C LYS A 167 -8.01 21.46 4.87
N PHE A 168 -8.56 21.23 6.06
CA PHE A 168 -8.09 21.80 7.32
C PHE A 168 -6.62 21.43 7.59
N HIS A 169 -6.27 20.14 7.61
CA HIS A 169 -4.88 19.72 7.84
C HIS A 169 -3.91 20.20 6.75
N ARG A 170 -4.36 20.28 5.49
CA ARG A 170 -3.55 20.81 4.40
C ARG A 170 -3.33 22.31 4.52
N ALA A 171 -4.36 23.07 4.89
CA ALA A 171 -4.25 24.51 5.13
C ALA A 171 -3.29 24.81 6.28
N MET A 172 -3.31 23.99 7.34
CA MET A 172 -2.37 24.08 8.46
C MET A 172 -0.93 23.74 8.05
N THR A 173 -0.71 22.75 7.18
CA THR A 173 0.65 22.30 6.81
C THR A 173 1.28 23.12 5.66
N ARG A 174 0.48 23.69 4.77
CA ARG A 174 0.98 24.44 3.58
C ARG A 174 1.98 25.56 3.91
N PRO A 175 1.81 26.37 4.98
CA PRO A 175 2.77 27.43 5.34
C PRO A 175 4.18 26.92 5.68
N PHE A 176 4.34 25.66 6.07
CA PHE A 176 5.68 25.09 6.33
C PHE A 176 6.48 24.84 5.03
N PHE A 177 5.81 24.86 3.88
CA PHE A 177 6.39 24.59 2.56
C PHE A 177 6.38 25.80 1.62
N THR A 178 6.08 27.01 2.12
CA THR A 178 6.11 28.24 1.31
C THR A 178 7.54 28.69 1.00
N LYS A 179 7.71 29.37 -0.13
CA LYS A 179 9.00 29.75 -0.74
C LYS A 179 10.03 30.40 0.20
N ASP A 180 9.60 31.17 1.20
CA ASP A 180 10.51 31.83 2.15
C ASP A 180 11.31 30.87 3.06
N ARG A 181 10.93 29.58 3.13
CA ARG A 181 11.72 28.54 3.82
C ARG A 181 12.57 27.69 2.87
N ILE A 182 12.31 27.73 1.57
CA ILE A 182 13.07 26.94 0.57
C ILE A 182 14.50 27.51 0.39
N SER A 183 14.82 28.63 1.03
CA SER A 183 16.16 29.24 1.09
C SER A 183 17.10 28.64 2.13
N HIS A 184 16.70 27.61 2.90
CA HIS A 184 17.60 26.91 3.83
C HIS A 184 18.57 25.96 3.12
N PHE A 185 19.22 26.42 2.04
CA PHE A 185 20.24 25.66 1.31
C PHE A 185 21.39 25.24 2.23
N ASP A 186 21.75 26.07 3.21
CA ASP A 186 22.80 25.77 4.20
C ASP A 186 22.57 24.45 4.95
N VAL A 187 21.31 24.08 5.24
CA VAL A 187 20.97 22.82 5.89
C VAL A 187 21.29 21.65 4.97
N PHE A 188 20.87 21.74 3.70
CA PHE A 188 21.13 20.70 2.71
C PHE A 188 22.61 20.61 2.35
N ASP A 189 23.31 21.75 2.25
CA ASP A 189 24.74 21.80 1.95
C ASP A 189 25.56 21.14 3.07
N ARG A 190 25.29 21.48 4.34
CA ARG A 190 26.01 20.89 5.47
C ARG A 190 25.77 19.38 5.58
N HIS A 191 24.53 18.91 5.46
CA HIS A 191 24.23 17.47 5.49
C HIS A 191 24.78 16.75 4.26
N GLY A 192 24.81 17.43 3.11
CA GLY A 192 25.41 16.90 1.87
C GLY A 192 26.91 16.76 2.00
N GLU A 193 27.58 17.74 2.60
CA GLU A 193 29.01 17.71 2.88
C GLU A 193 29.36 16.59 3.88
N ASP A 194 28.57 16.39 4.94
CA ASP A 194 28.74 15.26 5.86
C ASP A 194 28.61 13.92 5.10
N ALA A 195 27.54 13.73 4.32
CA ALA A 195 27.37 12.52 3.52
C ALA A 195 28.55 12.26 2.58
N ILE A 196 29.06 13.29 1.90
CA ILE A 196 30.24 13.21 1.03
C ILE A 196 31.49 12.84 1.83
N ASN A 197 31.68 13.42 3.01
CA ASN A 197 32.85 13.16 3.86
C ASN A 197 32.83 11.73 4.43
N GLN A 198 31.67 11.21 4.82
CA GLN A 198 31.50 9.81 5.22
C GLN A 198 31.87 8.86 4.07
N MET A 199 31.37 9.14 2.86
CA MET A 199 31.72 8.36 1.66
C MET A 199 33.21 8.42 1.35
N LYS A 200 33.83 9.61 1.35
CA LYS A 200 35.28 9.79 1.12
C LYS A 200 36.10 8.99 2.13
N THR A 201 35.69 8.97 3.40
CA THR A 201 36.37 8.19 4.44
C THR A 201 36.34 6.70 4.14
N ARG A 202 35.20 6.18 3.68
CA ARG A 202 35.06 4.78 3.26
C ARG A 202 35.86 4.44 2.01
N PHE A 203 35.85 5.33 1.01
CA PHE A 203 36.60 5.14 -0.23
C PHE A 203 38.12 5.13 0.03
N LYS A 204 38.62 5.97 0.93
CA LYS A 204 40.03 5.94 1.36
C LYS A 204 40.42 4.62 2.02
N ALA A 205 39.49 3.97 2.72
CA ALA A 205 39.71 2.65 3.32
C ALA A 205 39.56 1.49 2.31
N GLY A 206 39.21 1.77 1.05
CA GLY A 206 38.93 0.75 0.03
C GLY A 206 37.63 -0.03 0.29
N ILE A 207 36.72 0.51 1.10
CA ILE A 207 35.48 -0.15 1.52
C ILE A 207 34.31 0.38 0.67
N PRO A 208 33.51 -0.50 0.04
CA PRO A 208 32.34 -0.07 -0.72
C PRO A 208 31.28 0.53 0.19
N VAL A 209 30.45 1.40 -0.38
CA VAL A 209 29.37 2.10 0.31
C VAL A 209 28.03 1.73 -0.31
N ASP A 210 27.03 1.51 0.53
CA ASP A 210 25.65 1.47 0.08
C ASP A 210 25.12 2.90 -0.12
N PHE A 211 25.02 3.31 -1.38
CA PHE A 211 24.56 4.64 -1.72
C PHE A 211 23.10 4.90 -1.31
N GLN A 212 22.24 3.87 -1.30
CA GLN A 212 20.85 4.03 -0.90
C GLN A 212 20.74 4.37 0.59
N ASP A 213 21.54 3.70 1.43
CA ASP A 213 21.60 3.99 2.87
C ASP A 213 22.12 5.41 3.14
N VAL A 214 23.19 5.84 2.46
CA VAL A 214 23.73 7.20 2.60
C VAL A 214 22.69 8.26 2.27
N ILE A 215 22.02 8.12 1.11
CA ILE A 215 21.02 9.11 0.67
C ILE A 215 19.77 9.07 1.56
N ALA A 216 19.36 7.91 2.07
CA ALA A 216 18.27 7.81 3.01
C ALA A 216 18.57 8.56 4.32
N ARG A 217 19.78 8.39 4.87
CA ARG A 217 20.23 9.09 6.08
C ARG A 217 20.38 10.59 5.89
N PHE A 218 20.98 11.01 4.77
CA PHE A 218 21.03 12.41 4.37
C PHE A 218 19.61 13.03 4.31
N THR A 219 18.68 12.34 3.65
CA THR A 219 17.29 12.81 3.51
C THR A 219 16.62 12.92 4.87
N LEU A 220 16.84 11.95 5.76
CA LEU A 220 16.29 11.96 7.11
C LEU A 220 16.85 13.13 7.94
N ASP A 221 18.18 13.30 7.97
CA ASP A 221 18.85 14.32 8.76
C ASP A 221 18.50 15.73 8.28
N ALA A 222 18.45 15.94 6.96
CA ALA A 222 18.05 17.22 6.37
C ALA A 222 16.56 17.51 6.57
N ALA A 223 15.68 16.52 6.37
CA ALA A 223 14.23 16.72 6.53
C ALA A 223 13.84 16.96 7.99
N THR A 224 14.45 16.26 8.94
CA THR A 224 14.16 16.44 10.37
C THR A 224 14.61 17.79 10.87
N GLU A 225 15.81 18.24 10.47
CA GLU A 225 16.25 19.59 10.83
C GLU A 225 15.40 20.68 10.17
N PHE A 226 15.07 20.51 8.88
CA PHE A 226 14.24 21.46 8.17
C PHE A 226 12.82 21.59 8.76
N LEU A 227 12.18 20.46 9.07
CA LEU A 227 10.79 20.43 9.52
C LEU A 227 10.64 20.66 11.03
N LEU A 228 11.61 20.21 11.84
CA LEU A 228 11.51 20.14 13.30
C LEU A 228 12.54 21.01 14.02
N GLY A 229 13.53 21.55 13.30
CA GLY A 229 14.62 22.35 13.87
C GLY A 229 15.74 21.52 14.49
N ASN A 230 15.63 20.19 14.55
CA ASN A 230 16.63 19.28 15.12
C ASN A 230 16.93 18.13 14.15
N SER A 231 18.22 17.82 13.97
CA SER A 231 18.68 16.69 13.16
C SER A 231 18.80 15.41 14.00
N VAL A 232 18.39 14.28 13.43
CA VAL A 232 18.62 12.94 14.02
C VAL A 232 20.10 12.57 14.05
N ARG A 233 20.91 13.15 13.15
CA ARG A 233 22.35 12.88 12.98
C ARG A 233 22.64 11.40 12.67
N SER A 234 21.77 10.78 11.89
CA SER A 234 21.89 9.39 11.45
C SER A 234 23.13 9.11 10.60
N LEU A 235 23.69 10.12 9.91
CA LEU A 235 24.96 10.01 9.18
C LEU A 235 26.17 9.89 10.12
N SER A 236 26.12 10.49 11.31
CA SER A 236 27.22 10.49 12.29
C SER A 236 27.42 9.11 12.96
N GLU A 237 26.46 8.20 12.83
CA GLU A 237 26.48 6.84 13.37
C GLU A 237 27.39 5.87 12.60
N GLY A 238 27.91 6.30 11.45
CA GLY A 238 28.71 5.49 10.56
C GLY A 238 27.85 4.65 9.61
N LEU A 239 28.41 4.41 8.42
CA LEU A 239 27.74 3.70 7.34
C LEU A 239 27.71 2.18 7.59
N PRO A 240 26.73 1.44 7.07
CA PRO A 240 26.74 -0.01 7.15
C PRO A 240 27.96 -0.59 6.42
N TYR A 241 28.42 -1.75 6.87
CA TYR A 241 29.47 -2.51 6.18
C TYR A 241 28.84 -3.57 5.27
N PRO A 242 29.49 -3.90 4.13
CA PRO A 242 28.99 -4.96 3.26
C PRO A 242 29.03 -6.31 3.97
N PHE A 243 28.16 -7.24 3.56
CA PHE A 243 27.99 -8.52 4.27
C PHE A 243 29.27 -9.37 4.37
N ASN A 244 30.19 -9.19 3.42
CA ASN A 244 31.46 -9.88 3.30
C ASN A 244 32.62 -9.16 3.99
N TYR A 245 32.35 -8.07 4.72
CA TYR A 245 33.37 -7.38 5.51
C TYR A 245 33.80 -8.24 6.70
N ALA A 246 35.09 -8.53 6.81
CA ALA A 246 35.67 -9.39 7.85
C ALA A 246 35.79 -8.72 9.24
N GLY A 247 35.27 -7.49 9.40
CA GLY A 247 35.24 -6.78 10.68
C GLY A 247 34.19 -7.29 11.65
N ASP A 248 34.30 -6.87 12.90
CA ASP A 248 33.46 -7.35 14.02
C ASP A 248 31.97 -7.00 13.82
N ARG A 249 31.15 -8.04 13.57
CA ARG A 249 29.70 -7.93 13.27
C ARG A 249 28.87 -7.46 14.47
N THR A 250 29.43 -7.49 15.68
CA THR A 250 28.78 -7.06 16.92
C THR A 250 28.44 -5.56 16.93
N THR A 251 29.11 -4.77 16.09
CA THR A 251 28.82 -3.33 15.94
C THR A 251 27.53 -3.04 15.17
N LEU A 252 27.11 -3.90 14.24
CA LEU A 252 25.99 -3.64 13.31
C LEU A 252 24.61 -3.66 14.01
N THR A 253 24.38 -4.60 14.93
CA THR A 253 23.12 -4.72 15.69
C THR A 253 22.90 -3.57 16.67
N ASN A 254 23.98 -3.12 17.32
CA ASN A 254 23.92 -1.98 18.23
C ASN A 254 23.59 -0.67 17.52
N THR A 255 24.02 -0.47 16.27
CA THR A 255 23.73 0.73 15.48
C THR A 255 22.24 0.88 15.18
N SER A 256 21.54 -0.21 14.83
CA SER A 256 20.10 -0.16 14.53
C SER A 256 19.24 0.21 15.74
N GLU A 257 19.56 -0.32 16.92
CA GLU A 257 18.83 0.00 18.16
C GLU A 257 19.10 1.45 18.60
N ARG A 258 20.33 1.92 18.38
CA ARG A 258 20.72 3.31 18.67
C ARG A 258 20.03 4.32 17.76
N LEU A 259 19.91 4.02 16.46
CA LEU A 259 19.18 4.84 15.49
C LEU A 259 17.70 4.99 15.85
N ALA A 260 17.03 3.88 16.19
CA ALA A 260 15.63 3.93 16.63
C ALA A 260 15.47 4.78 17.90
N THR A 261 16.41 4.67 18.85
CA THR A 261 16.40 5.44 20.10
C THR A 261 16.67 6.93 19.86
N GLN A 262 17.62 7.28 18.99
CA GLN A 262 17.91 8.67 18.62
C GLN A 262 16.76 9.30 17.85
N PHE A 263 16.12 8.55 16.95
CA PHE A 263 14.93 9.00 16.25
C PHE A 263 13.87 9.42 17.27
N VAL A 264 13.48 8.54 18.21
CA VAL A 264 12.49 8.88 19.25
C VAL A 264 12.89 10.12 20.06
N LYS A 265 14.16 10.21 20.49
CA LYS A 265 14.66 11.36 21.26
C LYS A 265 14.63 12.67 20.49
N SER A 266 14.74 12.65 19.16
CA SER A 266 14.69 13.89 18.35
C SER A 266 13.30 14.55 18.33
N PHE A 267 12.24 13.83 18.75
CA PHE A 267 10.87 14.33 18.81
C PHE A 267 10.38 14.68 20.22
N THR A 268 11.22 14.52 21.25
CA THR A 268 10.93 14.86 22.66
C THR A 268 11.85 15.96 23.16
#